data_AF-A0A161KIW1-F1
#
_entry.id   AF-A0A161KIW1-F1
#
_cell.length_a   1.000
_cell.length_b   1.000
_cell.length_c   1.000
_cell.angle_alpha   90.00
_cell.angle_beta   90.00
_cell.angle_gamma   90.00
#
_symmetry.space_group_name_H-M   'P 1'
#
loop_
_entity.id
_entity.type
_entity.pdbx_description
1 polymer ?
#
loop_
_entity_poly.entity_id
_entity_poly.type
_entity_poly.pdbx_seq_one_letter_code
_entity_poly.pdbx_strand_id
1 'polypeptide(L)'
;MFTTKPGFEKILEFGNAVTGLDITPEKWINEIGLRIIHLQRILLLLGGPDVYWDPRKDDENPSRFYEPLPTGPMKGSAPNREDVKRKVLEYYRQIGYDEYGIPREDILERLGLEEAKREVKRIRKRLGV
;
A
#
# COMPACT_ATOMS: atom_id res chain seq x y z
N MET A 1 16.86 0.38 -5.32
CA MET A 1 17.61 1.64 -5.22
C MET A 1 16.61 2.77 -5.24
N PHE A 2 16.38 3.46 -4.12
CA PHE A 2 15.49 4.63 -4.08
C PHE A 2 16.17 5.78 -4.85
N THR A 3 15.44 6.43 -5.76
CA THR A 3 16.00 7.42 -6.72
C THR A 3 16.11 8.84 -6.15
N THR A 4 15.97 9.01 -4.84
CA THR A 4 16.03 10.33 -4.20
C THR A 4 17.48 10.85 -4.23
N LYS A 5 17.63 12.15 -4.46
CA LYS A 5 18.88 12.87 -4.19
C LYS A 5 18.60 13.88 -3.07
N PRO A 6 19.25 13.77 -1.89
CA PRO A 6 20.24 12.75 -1.54
C PRO A 6 19.64 11.33 -1.42
N GLY A 7 20.50 10.30 -1.50
CA GLY A 7 20.09 8.88 -1.39
C GLY A 7 19.41 8.57 -0.06
N PHE A 8 18.64 7.48 0.00
CA PHE A 8 17.79 7.14 1.14
C PHE A 8 18.53 7.10 2.49
N GLU A 9 19.69 6.46 2.54
CA GLU A 9 20.52 6.37 3.74
C GLU A 9 20.98 7.74 4.22
N LYS A 10 21.30 8.64 3.27
CA LYS A 10 21.72 10.01 3.58
C LYS A 10 20.56 10.86 4.11
N ILE A 11 19.34 10.61 3.65
CA ILE A 11 18.13 11.24 4.21
C ILE A 11 17.96 10.83 5.68
N LEU A 12 18.12 9.53 5.99
CA LEU A 12 18.04 9.05 7.38
C LEU A 12 19.16 9.62 8.26
N GLU A 13 20.39 9.70 7.74
CA GLU A 13 21.52 10.32 8.45
C GLU A 13 21.21 11.76 8.85
N PHE A 14 20.69 12.57 7.93
CA PHE A 14 20.28 13.95 8.24
C PHE A 14 19.15 14.01 9.26
N GLY A 15 18.13 13.14 9.11
CA GLY A 15 17.05 13.05 10.07
C GLY A 15 17.55 12.71 11.49
N ASN A 16 18.44 11.73 11.60
CA ASN A 16 19.02 11.32 12.87
C ASN A 16 19.90 12.42 13.48
N ALA A 17 20.70 13.12 12.67
CA ALA A 17 21.54 14.21 13.16
C ALA A 17 20.73 15.38 13.73
N VAL A 18 19.55 15.66 13.18
CA VAL A 18 18.67 16.75 13.64
C VAL A 18 17.81 16.32 14.83
N THR A 19 17.28 15.09 14.81
CA THR A 19 16.23 14.65 15.75
C THR A 19 16.74 13.77 16.89
N GLY A 20 17.88 13.10 16.72
CA GLY A 20 18.39 12.11 17.67
C GLY A 20 17.64 10.78 17.71
N LEU A 21 16.76 10.49 16.73
CA LEU A 21 15.86 9.32 16.76
C LEU A 21 16.52 7.96 16.42
N ASP A 22 17.77 7.96 15.97
CA ASP A 22 18.56 6.77 15.59
C ASP A 22 17.80 5.77 14.71
N ILE A 23 17.19 6.27 13.64
CA ILE A 23 16.43 5.46 12.68
C ILE A 23 17.39 4.76 11.73
N THR A 24 17.32 3.42 11.70
CA THR A 24 18.05 2.59 10.73
C THR A 24 17.23 2.35 9.46
N PRO A 25 17.88 2.05 8.31
CA PRO A 25 17.18 1.65 7.08
C PRO A 25 16.24 0.47 7.30
N GLU A 26 16.66 -0.52 8.07
CA GLU A 26 15.87 -1.71 8.39
C GLU A 26 14.60 -1.36 9.16
N LYS A 27 14.73 -0.57 10.23
CA LYS A 27 13.59 -0.08 11.02
C LYS A 27 12.65 0.78 10.18
N TRP A 28 13.19 1.59 9.27
CA TRP A 28 12.36 2.38 8.37
C TRP A 28 11.55 1.49 7.43
N ILE A 29 12.19 0.54 6.74
CA ILE A 29 11.56 -0.28 5.71
C ILE A 29 10.56 -1.27 6.34
N ASN A 30 10.94 -1.91 7.44
CA ASN A 30 10.18 -3.03 8.01
C ASN A 30 9.17 -2.61 9.08
N GLU A 31 9.25 -1.39 9.62
CA GLU A 31 8.33 -0.93 10.66
C GLU A 31 7.71 0.43 10.36
N ILE A 32 8.51 1.49 10.21
CA ILE A 32 7.97 2.85 10.12
C ILE A 32 7.18 3.03 8.82
N GLY A 33 7.77 2.64 7.69
CA GLY A 33 7.12 2.70 6.38
C GLY A 33 5.88 1.82 6.32
N LEU A 34 5.94 0.60 6.86
CA LEU A 34 4.78 -0.28 6.92
C LEU A 34 3.67 0.31 7.79
N ARG A 35 3.99 0.86 8.97
CA ARG A 35 3.02 1.54 9.84
C ARG A 35 2.30 2.67 9.12
N ILE A 36 3.04 3.49 8.38
CA ILE A 36 2.47 4.60 7.58
C ILE A 36 1.53 4.05 6.50
N ILE A 37 1.99 3.07 5.72
CA ILE A 37 1.21 2.48 4.62
C ILE A 37 -0.08 1.83 5.14
N HIS A 38 -0.03 1.15 6.28
CA HIS A 38 -1.21 0.52 6.90
C HIS A 38 -2.20 1.57 7.40
N LEU A 39 -1.75 2.64 8.06
CA LEU A 39 -2.62 3.74 8.48
C LEU A 39 -3.28 4.43 7.28
N GLN A 40 -2.52 4.72 6.22
CA GLN A 40 -3.05 5.30 4.99
C GLN A 40 -4.10 4.39 4.35
N ARG A 41 -3.86 3.07 4.32
CA ARG A 41 -4.82 2.10 3.79
C ARG A 41 -6.10 2.08 4.63
N ILE A 42 -6.00 2.06 5.95
CA ILE A 42 -7.18 2.09 6.83
C ILE A 42 -7.99 3.36 6.60
N LEU A 43 -7.33 4.52 6.51
CA LEU A 43 -8.00 5.80 6.26
C LEU A 43 -8.71 5.83 4.90
N LEU A 44 -8.07 5.34 3.84
CA LEU A 44 -8.68 5.20 2.52
C LEU A 44 -9.94 4.32 2.57
N LEU A 45 -9.86 3.19 3.28
CA LEU A 45 -10.97 2.24 3.39
C LEU A 45 -12.09 2.73 4.30
N LEU A 46 -11.78 3.50 5.35
CA LEU A 46 -12.78 4.21 6.13
C LEU A 46 -13.61 5.15 5.25
N GLY A 47 -12.96 5.79 4.27
CA GLY A 47 -13.59 6.68 3.30
C GLY A 47 -14.09 7.99 3.91
N GLY A 48 -14.84 8.74 3.12
CA GLY A 48 -15.46 10.01 3.50
C GLY A 48 -16.97 9.90 3.72
N PRO A 49 -17.67 11.03 3.85
CA PRO A 49 -19.14 11.03 3.95
C PRO A 49 -19.82 10.52 2.67
N ASP A 50 -19.21 10.74 1.50
CA ASP A 50 -19.86 10.51 0.21
C ASP A 50 -19.27 9.33 -0.58
N VAL A 51 -18.01 8.96 -0.31
CA VAL A 51 -17.26 8.00 -1.13
C VAL A 51 -16.54 7.00 -0.25
N TYR A 52 -16.64 5.74 -0.66
CA TYR A 52 -16.02 4.60 -0.02
C TYR A 52 -15.21 3.80 -1.03
N TRP A 53 -13.95 3.54 -0.68
CA TRP A 53 -13.07 2.67 -1.45
C TRP A 53 -13.38 1.20 -1.15
N ASP A 54 -13.58 0.41 -2.20
CA ASP A 54 -13.69 -1.05 -2.17
C ASP A 54 -12.56 -1.64 -3.03
N PRO A 55 -11.53 -2.23 -2.41
CA PRO A 55 -10.36 -2.77 -3.11
C PRO A 55 -10.69 -3.76 -4.23
N ARG A 56 -11.80 -4.49 -4.11
CA ARG A 56 -12.20 -5.50 -5.10
C ARG A 56 -12.59 -4.90 -6.45
N LYS A 57 -12.92 -3.60 -6.46
CA LYS A 57 -13.31 -2.84 -7.65
C LYS A 57 -12.36 -1.67 -7.96
N ASP A 58 -11.83 -1.01 -6.92
CA ASP A 58 -11.16 0.28 -7.06
C ASP A 58 -9.62 0.17 -7.13
N ASP A 59 -9.03 -0.93 -6.64
CA ASP A 59 -7.59 -1.23 -6.86
C ASP A 59 -7.37 -1.79 -8.28
N GLU A 60 -7.81 -1.03 -9.29
CA GLU A 60 -7.82 -1.40 -10.70
C GLU A 60 -7.34 -0.22 -11.56
N ASN A 61 -6.61 -0.52 -12.62
CA ASN A 61 -6.15 0.49 -13.55
C ASN A 61 -7.28 0.93 -14.49
N PRO A 62 -7.23 2.18 -15.01
CA PRO A 62 -8.14 2.62 -16.06
C PRO A 62 -8.18 1.65 -17.25
N SER A 63 -9.35 1.46 -17.86
CA SER A 63 -9.53 0.53 -18.99
C SER A 63 -8.52 0.76 -20.13
N ARG A 64 -8.18 2.03 -20.39
CA ARG A 64 -7.19 2.47 -21.37
C ARG A 64 -5.84 1.79 -21.21
N PHE A 65 -5.42 1.44 -19.99
CA PHE A 65 -4.11 0.83 -19.76
C PHE A 65 -4.01 -0.58 -20.36
N TYR A 66 -5.15 -1.21 -20.64
CA TYR A 66 -5.24 -2.54 -21.24
C TYR A 66 -5.44 -2.49 -22.77
N GLU A 67 -5.49 -1.31 -23.36
CA GLU A 67 -5.48 -1.15 -24.81
C GLU A 67 -4.04 -1.19 -25.34
N PRO A 68 -3.78 -1.84 -26.49
CA PRO A 68 -2.46 -1.86 -27.11
C PRO A 68 -1.93 -0.45 -27.41
N LEU A 69 -0.63 -0.26 -27.18
CA LEU A 69 0.03 0.98 -27.55
C LEU A 69 -0.09 1.23 -29.07
N PRO A 70 -0.53 2.43 -29.51
CA PRO A 70 -0.80 2.68 -30.92
C PRO A 70 0.48 2.86 -31.76
N THR A 71 1.58 3.30 -31.14
CA THR A 71 2.84 3.68 -31.79
C THR A 71 4.05 3.43 -30.88
N GLY A 72 5.25 3.66 -31.42
CA GLY A 72 6.51 3.54 -30.69
C GLY A 72 7.10 2.13 -30.63
N PRO A 73 8.23 1.94 -29.92
CA PRO A 73 8.96 0.67 -29.88
C PRO A 73 8.16 -0.50 -29.30
N MET A 74 7.20 -0.22 -28.42
CA MET A 74 6.32 -1.21 -27.79
C MET A 74 4.92 -1.24 -28.43
N LYS A 75 4.75 -0.71 -29.66
CA LYS A 75 3.47 -0.73 -30.39
C LYS A 75 2.83 -2.12 -30.37
N GLY A 76 1.52 -2.18 -30.11
CA GLY A 76 0.77 -3.42 -30.01
C GLY A 76 0.84 -4.11 -28.65
N SER A 77 1.71 -3.65 -27.74
CA SER A 77 1.82 -4.24 -26.40
C SER A 77 0.78 -3.63 -25.46
N ALA A 78 0.18 -4.47 -24.62
CA ALA A 78 -0.63 -4.09 -23.48
C ALA A 78 -0.42 -5.07 -22.31
N PRO A 79 -0.51 -4.64 -21.04
CA PRO A 79 -0.59 -5.54 -19.91
C PRO A 79 -1.81 -6.46 -20.00
N ASN A 80 -1.68 -7.69 -19.49
CA ASN A 80 -2.82 -8.58 -19.30
C ASN A 80 -3.54 -8.24 -17.98
N ARG A 81 -4.86 -8.08 -18.02
CA ARG A 81 -5.67 -7.71 -16.84
C ARG A 81 -5.63 -8.76 -15.73
N GLU A 82 -5.68 -10.05 -16.07
CA GLU A 82 -5.63 -11.13 -15.08
C GLU A 82 -4.25 -11.23 -14.41
N ASP A 83 -3.18 -10.95 -15.16
CA ASP A 83 -1.84 -10.86 -14.58
C ASP A 83 -1.72 -9.67 -13.61
N VAL A 84 -2.33 -8.52 -13.93
CA VAL A 84 -2.36 -7.37 -13.02
C VAL A 84 -3.13 -7.71 -11.74
N LYS A 85 -4.33 -8.31 -11.85
CA LYS A 85 -5.10 -8.76 -10.67
C LYS A 85 -4.30 -9.73 -9.80
N ARG A 86 -3.59 -10.69 -10.41
CA ARG A 86 -2.71 -11.62 -9.68
C ARG A 86 -1.60 -10.87 -8.92
N LYS A 87 -0.99 -9.86 -9.53
CA LYS A 87 0.03 -9.01 -8.90
C LYS A 87 -0.53 -8.16 -7.76
N VAL A 88 -1.77 -7.69 -7.85
CA VAL A 88 -2.45 -6.98 -6.74
C VAL A 88 -2.60 -7.90 -5.52
N LEU A 89 -3.08 -9.13 -5.72
CA LEU A 89 -3.19 -10.12 -4.62
C LEU A 89 -1.81 -10.51 -4.05
N GLU A 90 -0.79 -10.59 -4.90
CA GLU A 90 0.58 -10.81 -4.45
C GLU A 90 1.10 -9.65 -3.59
N TYR A 91 0.85 -8.42 -4.00
CA TYR A 91 1.18 -7.23 -3.22
C TYR A 91 0.48 -7.24 -1.86
N TYR A 92 -0.83 -7.52 -1.82
CA TYR A 92 -1.58 -7.65 -0.56
C TYR A 92 -0.92 -8.63 0.40
N ARG A 93 -0.63 -9.85 -0.08
CA ARG A 93 0.03 -10.87 0.74
C ARG A 93 1.40 -10.40 1.26
N GLN A 94 2.21 -9.79 0.40
CA GLN A 94 3.56 -9.34 0.75
C GLN A 94 3.54 -8.21 1.78
N ILE A 95 2.63 -7.25 1.66
CA ILE A 95 2.58 -6.08 2.55
C ILE A 95 1.90 -6.38 3.89
N GLY A 96 1.06 -7.42 3.97
CA GLY A 96 0.37 -7.81 5.21
C GLY A 96 -1.14 -7.63 5.19
N TYR A 97 -1.75 -7.60 4.00
CA TYR A 97 -3.20 -7.54 3.82
C TYR A 97 -3.77 -8.95 3.56
N ASP A 98 -5.08 -9.09 3.63
CA ASP A 98 -5.81 -10.29 3.21
C ASP A 98 -6.20 -10.23 1.72
N GLU A 99 -6.93 -11.24 1.22
CA GLU A 99 -7.39 -11.25 -0.18
C GLU A 99 -8.38 -10.11 -0.54
N TYR A 100 -8.98 -9.46 0.45
CA TYR A 100 -9.87 -8.31 0.26
C TYR A 100 -9.12 -6.98 0.29
N GLY A 101 -7.79 -7.00 0.39
CA GLY A 101 -6.97 -5.80 0.46
C GLY A 101 -7.11 -5.04 1.77
N ILE A 102 -7.54 -5.74 2.84
CA ILE A 102 -7.72 -5.20 4.19
C ILE A 102 -6.51 -5.60 5.05
N PRO A 103 -5.91 -4.67 5.82
CA PRO A 103 -4.86 -4.99 6.77
C PRO A 103 -5.22 -6.14 7.72
N ARG A 104 -4.32 -7.12 7.88
CA ARG A 104 -4.52 -8.21 8.81
C ARG A 104 -4.25 -7.77 10.25
N GLU A 105 -5.04 -8.31 11.18
CA GLU A 105 -4.98 -7.91 12.58
C GLU A 105 -3.65 -8.28 13.27
N ASP A 106 -3.01 -9.40 12.89
CA ASP A 106 -1.70 -9.82 13.41
C ASP A 106 -0.59 -8.84 13.03
N ILE A 107 -0.67 -8.28 11.81
CA ILE A 107 0.29 -7.30 11.32
C ILE A 107 0.11 -5.95 12.02
N LEU A 108 -1.14 -5.56 12.31
CA LEU A 108 -1.40 -4.33 13.06
C LEU A 108 -0.83 -4.38 14.47
N GLU A 109 -0.93 -5.50 15.18
CA GLU A 109 -0.28 -5.67 16.51
C GLU A 109 1.23 -5.53 16.39
N ARG A 110 1.84 -6.24 15.45
CA ARG A 110 3.29 -6.17 15.25
C ARG A 110 3.78 -4.75 14.92
N LEU A 111 2.95 -3.94 14.26
CA LEU A 111 3.27 -2.56 13.92
C LEU A 111 2.90 -1.55 15.02
N GLY A 112 2.28 -1.97 16.13
CA GLY A 112 1.81 -1.08 17.20
C GLY A 112 0.60 -0.22 16.79
N LEU A 113 -0.33 -0.81 16.03
CA LEU A 113 -1.55 -0.20 15.51
C LEU A 113 -2.82 -0.93 16.04
N GLU A 114 -2.77 -1.45 17.26
CA GLU A 114 -3.83 -2.26 17.85
C GLU A 114 -5.18 -1.55 17.88
N GLU A 115 -5.18 -0.25 18.18
CA GLU A 115 -6.41 0.56 18.23
C GLU A 115 -7.12 0.63 16.87
N ALA A 116 -6.35 0.54 15.77
CA ALA A 116 -6.89 0.62 14.42
C ALA A 116 -7.69 -0.64 14.02
N LYS A 117 -7.57 -1.76 14.78
CA LYS A 117 -8.36 -2.97 14.58
C LYS A 117 -9.87 -2.71 14.67
N ARG A 118 -10.28 -1.77 15.53
CA ARG A 118 -11.70 -1.36 15.65
C ARG A 118 -12.23 -0.87 14.30
N GLU A 119 -11.45 -0.04 13.61
CA GLU A 119 -11.82 0.52 12.32
C GLU A 119 -11.76 -0.55 11.21
N VAL A 120 -10.80 -1.47 11.26
CA VAL A 120 -10.78 -2.64 10.35
C VAL A 120 -12.05 -3.49 10.48
N LYS A 121 -12.53 -3.76 11.70
CA LYS A 121 -13.80 -4.48 11.92
C LYS A 121 -14.99 -3.73 11.35
N ARG A 122 -15.02 -2.41 11.48
CA ARG A 122 -16.05 -1.55 10.88
C ARG A 122 -16.02 -1.60 9.36
N ILE A 123 -14.83 -1.54 8.74
CA ILE A 123 -14.63 -1.65 7.29
C ILE A 123 -15.13 -3.01 6.78
N ARG A 124 -14.75 -4.11 7.44
CA ARG A 124 -15.19 -5.47 7.13
C ARG A 124 -16.71 -5.60 7.12
N LYS A 125 -17.36 -5.17 8.21
CA LYS A 125 -18.81 -5.13 8.33
C LYS A 125 -19.48 -4.36 7.18
N ARG A 126 -18.91 -3.21 6.78
CA ARG A 126 -19.42 -2.42 5.66
C ARG A 126 -19.25 -3.13 4.31
N LEU A 127 -18.12 -3.80 4.09
CA LEU A 127 -17.82 -4.51 2.84
C LEU A 127 -18.51 -5.88 2.74
N GLY A 128 -19.09 -6.37 3.83
CA GLY A 128 -19.76 -7.67 3.91
C GLY A 128 -18.78 -8.85 3.92
N VAL A 129 -17.59 -8.65 4.50
CA VAL A 129 -16.50 -9.65 4.62
C VAL A 129 -15.98 -9.73 6.05
#